data_AF-A0A2K3LC65-F1
#
_entry.id   AF-A0A2K3LC65-F1
#
_cell.length_a   1.000
_cell.length_b   1.000
_cell.length_c   1.000
_cell.angle_alpha   90.00
_cell.angle_beta   90.00
_cell.angle_gamma   90.00
#
_symmetry.space_group_name_H-M   'P 1'
#
loop_
_entity.id
_entity.type
_entity.pdbx_description
1 polymer ?
#
loop_
_entity_poly.entity_id
_entity_poly.type
_entity_poly.pdbx_seq_one_letter_code
_entity_poly.pdbx_strand_id
1 'polypeptide(L)'
;MIVDGVKKKKKKENKMLATVISPRCLQNRYGHLSIKRLNTLAKKEMVKGLPTLPDLDENCADCLTGKQHRDVIHKQATWRASMKLELVHSDICGPIKPASNG
;
A
#
# COMPACT_ATOMS: atom_id res chain seq x y z
N MET A 1 -31.86 12.31 47.32
CA MET A 1 -31.67 12.72 45.92
C MET A 1 -30.71 11.73 45.29
N ILE A 2 -31.22 10.68 44.63
CA ILE A 2 -30.41 9.75 43.85
C ILE A 2 -30.83 9.99 42.41
N VAL A 3 -29.92 10.52 41.58
CA VAL A 3 -30.14 10.63 40.14
C VAL A 3 -29.67 9.33 39.51
N ASP A 4 -30.61 8.44 39.19
CA ASP A 4 -30.32 7.23 38.45
C ASP A 4 -29.87 7.60 37.02
N GLY A 5 -28.57 7.39 36.78
CA GLY A 5 -27.94 7.56 35.49
C GLY A 5 -28.52 6.59 34.47
N VAL A 6 -29.33 7.14 33.56
CA VAL A 6 -29.90 6.46 32.38
C VAL A 6 -28.80 5.75 31.59
N LYS A 7 -28.78 4.41 31.65
CA LYS A 7 -27.99 3.58 30.74
C LYS A 7 -28.49 3.82 29.31
N LYS A 8 -27.70 4.54 28.50
CA LYS A 8 -27.89 4.64 27.06
C LYS A 8 -27.64 3.26 26.42
N LYS A 9 -28.69 2.43 26.34
CA LYS A 9 -28.76 1.34 25.37
C LYS A 9 -29.31 1.89 24.06
N LYS A 10 -28.45 1.98 23.04
CA LYS A 10 -28.76 2.01 21.59
C LYS A 10 -27.38 1.99 20.91
N LYS A 11 -27.05 1.06 20.01
CA LYS A 11 -27.79 0.76 18.78
C LYS A 11 -27.30 -0.60 18.27
N LYS A 12 -28.13 -1.65 18.36
CA LYS A 12 -27.97 -2.87 17.55
C LYS A 12 -28.59 -2.53 16.19
N GLU A 13 -27.79 -2.01 15.26
CA GLU A 13 -28.25 -1.88 13.88
C GLU A 13 -27.31 -2.64 12.93
N ASN A 14 -27.94 -3.51 12.15
CA ASN A 14 -27.47 -4.15 10.93
C ASN A 14 -26.22 -5.05 10.99
N LYS A 15 -26.40 -6.26 11.53
CA LYS A 15 -25.50 -7.39 11.30
C LYS A 15 -25.76 -8.15 9.98
N MET A 16 -26.77 -7.77 9.21
CA MET A 16 -27.35 -8.63 8.15
C MET A 16 -26.97 -8.22 6.71
N LEU A 17 -26.44 -6.99 6.51
CA LEU A 17 -26.06 -6.48 5.17
C LEU A 17 -24.61 -6.82 4.79
N ALA A 18 -23.81 -7.34 5.72
CA ALA A 18 -22.39 -7.60 5.54
C ALA A 18 -22.07 -8.95 4.86
N THR A 19 -23.06 -9.81 4.64
CA THR A 19 -22.81 -11.19 4.20
C THR A 19 -22.45 -11.32 2.72
N VAL A 20 -22.71 -10.30 1.88
CA VAL A 20 -22.50 -10.37 0.42
C VAL A 20 -21.25 -9.64 -0.07
N ILE A 21 -20.73 -8.68 0.71
CA ILE A 21 -19.60 -7.83 0.27
C ILE A 21 -18.40 -8.10 1.16
N SER A 22 -17.48 -8.95 0.67
CA SER A 22 -16.23 -9.22 1.36
C SER A 22 -15.27 -8.00 1.33
N PRO A 23 -14.33 -7.88 2.29
CA PRO A 23 -13.30 -6.84 2.26
C PRO A 23 -12.49 -6.84 0.97
N ARG A 24 -12.25 -8.02 0.38
CA ARG A 24 -11.54 -8.19 -0.88
C ARG A 24 -12.32 -7.59 -2.05
N CYS A 25 -13.63 -7.77 -2.10
CA CYS A 25 -14.48 -7.15 -3.12
C CYS A 25 -14.41 -5.62 -3.07
N LEU A 26 -14.42 -5.03 -1.87
CA LEU A 26 -14.26 -3.58 -1.70
C LEU A 26 -12.86 -3.12 -2.09
N GLN A 27 -11.81 -3.84 -1.69
CA GLN A 27 -10.45 -3.52 -2.14
C GLN A 27 -10.36 -3.46 -3.67
N ASN A 28 -10.91 -4.44 -4.38
CA ASN A 28 -10.89 -4.44 -5.85
C ASN A 28 -11.70 -3.29 -6.46
N ARG A 29 -12.91 -3.00 -5.93
CA ARG A 29 -13.75 -1.89 -6.41
C ARG A 29 -13.12 -0.51 -6.23
N TYR A 30 -12.35 -0.33 -5.16
CA TYR A 30 -11.69 0.95 -4.83
C TYR A 30 -10.21 0.97 -5.24
N GLY A 31 -9.80 0.12 -6.18
CA GLY A 31 -8.44 0.17 -6.76
C GLY A 31 -7.35 -0.28 -5.79
N HIS A 32 -7.57 -1.40 -5.11
CA HIS A 32 -6.63 -2.00 -4.17
C HIS A 32 -6.26 -1.07 -3.00
N LEU A 33 -7.25 -0.28 -2.55
CA LEU A 33 -7.13 0.61 -1.39
C LEU A 33 -7.04 -0.20 -0.10
N SER A 34 -6.17 0.17 0.83
CA SER A 34 -6.02 -0.59 2.09
C SER A 34 -7.29 -0.57 2.94
N ILE A 35 -7.54 -1.65 3.68
CA ILE A 35 -8.70 -1.78 4.57
C ILE A 35 -8.75 -0.63 5.59
N LYS A 36 -7.59 -0.23 6.13
CA LYS A 36 -7.47 0.94 7.03
C LYS A 36 -7.98 2.24 6.37
N ARG A 37 -7.67 2.45 5.08
CA ARG A 37 -8.15 3.62 4.33
C ARG A 37 -9.62 3.51 3.96
N LEU A 38 -10.11 2.32 3.58
CA LEU A 38 -11.55 2.05 3.43
C LEU A 38 -12.34 2.37 4.72
N ASN A 39 -11.85 1.92 5.87
CA ASN A 39 -12.42 2.24 7.17
C ASN A 39 -12.36 3.73 7.47
N THR A 40 -11.32 4.44 7.01
CA THR A 40 -11.24 5.90 7.15
C THR A 40 -12.33 6.59 6.33
N LEU A 41 -12.59 6.14 5.09
CA LEU A 41 -13.65 6.68 4.24
C LEU A 41 -15.04 6.47 4.86
N ALA A 42 -15.29 5.29 5.42
CA ALA A 42 -16.55 4.98 6.11
C ALA A 42 -16.72 5.83 7.38
N LYS A 43 -15.68 5.91 8.23
CA LYS A 43 -15.70 6.68 9.49
C LYS A 43 -15.87 8.19 9.28
N LYS A 44 -15.31 8.73 8.19
CA LYS A 44 -15.44 10.15 7.82
C LYS A 44 -16.68 10.44 6.96
N GLU A 45 -17.54 9.44 6.74
CA GLU A 45 -18.75 9.54 5.90
C GLU A 45 -18.47 10.13 4.51
N MET A 46 -17.27 9.90 3.96
CA MET A 46 -16.85 10.43 2.66
C MET A 46 -17.48 9.68 1.49
N VAL A 47 -18.05 8.49 1.75
CA VAL A 47 -18.71 7.63 0.77
C VAL A 47 -19.99 7.07 1.35
N LYS A 48 -21.11 7.23 0.63
CA LYS A 48 -22.41 6.72 1.04
C LYS A 48 -22.48 5.20 0.87
N GLY A 49 -23.05 4.51 1.86
CA GLY A 49 -23.31 3.06 1.78
C GLY A 49 -22.08 2.17 1.96
N LEU A 50 -20.91 2.72 2.33
CA LEU A 50 -19.73 1.95 2.65
C LEU A 50 -19.84 1.37 4.08
N PRO A 51 -19.88 0.04 4.26
CA PRO A 51 -19.91 -0.54 5.59
C PRO A 51 -18.55 -0.43 6.29
N THR A 52 -18.56 -0.35 7.62
CA THR A 52 -17.34 -0.49 8.43
C THR A 52 -16.84 -1.92 8.36
N LEU A 53 -15.58 -2.10 7.98
CA LEU A 53 -14.93 -3.40 7.88
C LEU A 53 -14.23 -3.75 9.19
N PRO A 54 -14.17 -5.04 9.56
CA PRO A 54 -13.32 -5.47 10.67
C PRO A 54 -11.86 -5.12 10.37
N ASP A 55 -11.11 -4.76 11.41
CA ASP A 55 -9.67 -4.53 11.29
C ASP A 55 -8.99 -5.90 11.06
N LEU A 56 -8.85 -6.25 9.79
CA LEU A 56 -8.11 -7.39 9.31
C LEU A 56 -6.69 -6.94 8.99
N ASP A 57 -5.70 -7.71 9.46
CA ASP A 57 -4.32 -7.61 9.00
C ASP A 57 -4.09 -8.49 7.75
N GLU A 58 -5.09 -8.52 6.86
CA GLU A 58 -4.98 -9.23 5.58
C GLU A 58 -4.31 -8.30 4.55
N ASN A 59 -3.12 -8.69 4.11
CA ASN A 59 -2.46 -8.07 2.98
C ASN A 59 -2.98 -8.70 1.67
N CYS A 60 -3.30 -7.85 0.69
CA CYS A 60 -3.57 -8.31 -0.68
C CYS A 60 -2.23 -8.64 -1.36
N ALA A 61 -2.09 -9.87 -1.87
CA ALA A 61 -0.87 -10.33 -2.55
C ALA A 61 -0.48 -9.43 -3.73
N ASP A 62 -1.45 -9.06 -4.57
CA ASP A 62 -1.22 -8.15 -5.71
C ASP A 62 -0.74 -6.78 -5.25
N CYS A 63 -1.28 -6.28 -4.12
CA CYS A 63 -0.80 -5.03 -3.52
C CYS A 63 0.62 -5.15 -2.98
N LEU A 64 0.96 -6.28 -2.35
CA LEU A 64 2.30 -6.49 -1.82
C LEU A 64 3.34 -6.44 -2.94
N THR A 65 3.08 -7.13 -4.06
CA THR A 65 3.98 -7.12 -5.21
C THR A 65 3.96 -5.76 -5.94
N GLY A 66 2.77 -5.20 -6.18
CA GLY A 66 2.62 -3.98 -6.98
C GLY A 66 2.91 -2.67 -6.25
N LYS A 67 2.88 -2.67 -4.91
CA LYS A 67 3.17 -1.50 -4.06
C LYS A 67 4.39 -1.72 -3.17
N GLN A 68 5.20 -2.75 -3.42
CA GLN A 68 6.44 -2.96 -2.71
C GLN A 68 7.34 -1.74 -2.90
N HIS A 69 7.75 -1.13 -1.80
CA HIS A 69 8.79 -0.11 -1.87
C HIS A 69 10.15 -0.79 -2.07
N ARG A 70 11.00 -0.22 -2.92
CA ARG A 70 12.38 -0.70 -3.08
C ARG A 70 13.12 -0.43 -1.77
N ASP A 71 13.80 -1.43 -1.22
CA ASP A 71 14.68 -1.19 -0.07
C ASP A 71 15.69 -0.09 -0.37
N VAL A 72 16.18 0.57 0.68
CA VAL A 72 17.15 1.65 0.54
C VAL A 72 18.36 1.10 -0.20
N ILE A 73 18.62 1.65 -1.39
CA ILE A 73 19.84 1.35 -2.13
C ILE A 73 20.99 1.91 -1.31
N HIS A 74 21.89 1.05 -0.85
CA HIS A 74 23.08 1.48 -0.14
C HIS A 74 23.84 2.50 -1.01
N LYS A 75 24.03 3.71 -0.47
CA LYS A 75 24.63 4.84 -1.19
C LYS A 75 26.15 4.70 -1.43
N GLN A 76 26.76 3.66 -0.91
CA GLN A 76 28.20 3.44 -0.98
C GLN A 76 28.48 2.23 -1.86
N ALA A 77 29.24 2.47 -2.93
CA ALA A 77 30.11 1.43 -3.46
C ALA A 77 31.09 1.05 -2.34
N THR A 78 31.40 -0.23 -2.21
CA THR A 78 32.34 -0.76 -1.20
C THR A 78 33.71 -0.08 -1.28
N TRP A 79 34.03 0.52 -2.43
CA TRP A 79 35.26 1.27 -2.66
C TRP A 79 35.02 2.43 -3.63
N ARG A 80 35.75 3.53 -3.43
CA ARG A 80 35.79 4.72 -4.29
C ARG A 80 37.22 5.24 -4.38
N ALA A 81 37.59 5.80 -5.53
CA ALA A 81 38.85 6.49 -5.69
C ALA A 81 38.99 7.65 -4.70
N SER A 82 40.13 7.67 -4.02
CA SER A 82 40.61 8.72 -3.13
C SER A 82 41.61 9.65 -3.83
N MET A 83 42.26 9.17 -4.89
CA MET A 83 43.25 9.90 -5.68
C MET A 83 42.82 10.02 -7.15
N LYS A 84 43.38 11.02 -7.85
CA LYS A 84 43.14 11.20 -9.28
C LYS A 84 43.63 9.98 -10.04
N LEU A 85 42.78 9.47 -10.94
CA LEU A 85 43.06 8.30 -11.80
C LEU A 85 43.21 6.96 -11.04
N GLU A 86 42.85 6.87 -9.77
CA GLU A 86 42.87 5.61 -9.00
C GLU A 86 41.80 4.60 -9.49
N LEU A 87 40.69 5.09 -10.06
CA LEU A 87 39.62 4.27 -10.61
C LEU A 87 39.13 4.84 -11.94
N VAL A 88 39.19 4.02 -12.99
CA VAL A 88 38.67 4.34 -14.32
C VAL A 88 37.49 3.41 -14.60
N HIS A 89 36.31 3.99 -14.84
CA HIS A 89 35.16 3.25 -15.34
C HIS A 89 35.10 3.45 -16.85
N SER A 90 35.28 2.36 -17.61
CA SER A 90 34.99 2.33 -19.04
C SER A 90 33.71 1.56 -19.27
N ASP A 91 32.82 2.13 -20.09
CA ASP A 91 31.65 1.43 -20.60
C ASP A 91 31.79 1.32 -22.11
N ILE A 92 31.39 0.17 -22.65
CA ILE A 92 31.35 -0.04 -24.10
C ILE A 92 29.93 0.27 -24.52
N CYS A 93 29.76 1.32 -25.33
CA CYS A 93 28.45 1.63 -25.88
C CYS A 93 27.93 0.48 -26.76
N GLY A 94 26.60 0.36 -26.80
CA GLY A 94 25.91 -0.65 -27.61
C GLY A 94 26.21 -0.54 -29.11
N PRO A 95 25.67 -1.46 -29.93
CA PRO A 95 26.08 -1.65 -31.32
C PRO A 95 26.12 -0.35 -32.12
N ILE A 96 27.32 0.04 -32.54
CA ILE A 96 27.57 1.23 -33.36
C ILE A 96 27.28 0.87 -34.81
N LYS A 97 26.52 1.71 -35.50
CA LYS A 97 26.30 1.59 -36.94
C LYS A 97 27.27 2.52 -37.68
N PRO A 98 27.90 2.06 -38.78
CA PRO A 98 27.86 0.70 -39.33
C PRO A 98 28.67 -0.30 -38.49
N ALA A 99 28.34 -1.58 -38.59
CA ALA A 99 29.17 -2.63 -37.98
C ALA A 99 30.57 -2.59 -38.59
N SER A 100 31.60 -2.69 -37.76
CA SER A 100 32.97 -2.84 -38.25
C SER A 100 33.09 -4.16 -39.01
N ASN A 101 33.74 -4.14 -40.18
CA ASN A 101 34.15 -5.37 -40.83
C ASN A 101 35.25 -6.00 -39.95
N GLY A 102 34.94 -7.15 -39.34
CA GLY A 102 35.94 -7.96 -38.64
C GLY A 102 37.02 -8.46 -39.58
#